data_AF-K1R5V8-F1
#
_entry.id   AF-K1R5V8-F1
#
_cell.length_a   1.000
_cell.length_b   1.000
_cell.length_c   1.000
_cell.angle_alpha   90.00
_cell.angle_beta   90.00
_cell.angle_gamma   90.00
#
_symmetry.space_group_name_H-M   'P 1'
#
loop_
_entity.id
_entity.type
_entity.pdbx_description
1 polymer ?
#
loop_
_entity_poly.entity_id
_entity_poly.type
_entity_poly.pdbx_seq_one_letter_code
_entity_poly.pdbx_strand_id
1 'polypeptide(L)'
;MENIALNKPAWQMHPFPNSAWGANRAVDGRKSDLSAHGGQCTISALDQPEAEWRVDLGGIRSVHHISIQYRTDGYHWDKINNFTGRFLGFSVYISNTTTKEDGFLCFKDTSYTRNTIPNHINITCITHGRYLIYYNNRTTPPYPAGYSTDGAYNELCEVEVWGCSKPGYYGMHCSYPCHQNCQESRCNIVDGTCLGCVDGYTGPTCKEACPSGYYGYNCHYECSVHCKVPGQCDRESGQCEGGCQSGWKIPNCDGCKH
;
A
#
# COMPACT_ATOMS: atom_id res chain seq x y z
N MET A 1 -10.53 13.02 0.80
CA MET A 1 -9.17 12.50 0.95
C MET A 1 -8.35 13.58 1.62
N GLU A 2 -7.39 13.17 2.42
CA GLU A 2 -6.51 14.05 3.19
C GLU A 2 -5.12 13.43 3.30
N ASN A 3 -4.12 14.21 3.72
CA ASN A 3 -2.80 13.70 4.06
C ASN A 3 -2.86 12.89 5.36
N ILE A 4 -3.00 11.57 5.25
CA ILE A 4 -3.10 10.65 6.39
C ILE A 4 -1.75 10.34 7.05
N ALA A 5 -0.63 10.81 6.46
CA ALA A 5 0.71 10.72 7.06
C ALA A 5 1.06 11.93 7.95
N LEU A 6 0.31 13.03 7.86
CA LEU A 6 0.60 14.25 8.61
C LEU A 6 0.69 13.98 10.13
N ASN A 7 1.81 14.39 10.73
CA ASN A 7 2.16 14.21 12.14
C ASN A 7 2.11 12.76 12.64
N LYS A 8 2.24 11.78 11.74
CA LYS A 8 2.31 10.37 12.12
C LYS A 8 3.72 9.97 12.59
N PRO A 9 3.82 8.91 13.41
CA PRO A 9 5.12 8.36 13.80
C PRO A 9 5.91 7.93 12.56
N ALA A 10 7.14 8.41 12.46
CA ALA A 10 8.06 8.06 11.39
C ALA A 10 9.38 7.51 11.96
N TRP A 11 10.03 6.67 11.17
CA TRP A 11 11.32 6.05 11.50
C TRP A 11 12.23 6.12 10.28
N GLN A 12 13.54 6.22 10.51
CA GLN A 12 14.53 6.12 9.45
C GLN A 12 15.68 5.20 9.86
N MET A 13 16.23 4.52 8.86
CA MET A 13 17.48 3.80 8.96
C MET A 13 18.65 4.80 8.96
N HIS A 14 19.68 4.50 9.75
CA HIS A 14 20.90 5.31 9.87
C HIS A 14 20.64 6.82 10.08
N PRO A 15 19.93 7.24 11.15
CA PRO A 15 19.73 8.67 11.41
C PRO A 15 21.06 9.38 11.65
N PHE A 16 21.19 10.63 11.17
CA PHE A 16 22.41 11.41 11.42
C PHE A 16 22.55 11.73 12.93
N PRO A 17 23.65 11.34 13.61
CA PRO A 17 23.77 11.48 15.06
C PRO A 17 23.68 12.92 15.55
N ASN A 18 22.98 13.14 16.68
CA ASN A 18 22.87 14.45 17.35
C ASN A 18 22.40 15.60 16.43
N SER A 19 21.59 15.31 15.42
CA SER A 19 21.07 16.29 14.46
C SER A 19 19.60 16.63 14.69
N ALA A 20 19.14 17.73 14.10
CA ALA A 20 17.72 18.12 14.08
C ALA A 20 16.90 17.41 12.96
N TRP A 21 17.53 16.49 12.22
CA TRP A 21 17.01 15.87 10.99
C TRP A 21 16.25 14.56 11.25
N GLY A 22 15.40 14.56 12.29
CA GLY A 22 14.61 13.41 12.69
C GLY A 22 13.64 12.93 11.60
N ALA A 23 13.27 11.64 11.63
CA ALA A 23 12.41 11.03 10.63
C ALA A 23 11.02 11.70 10.52
N ASN A 24 10.55 12.32 11.60
CA ASN A 24 9.27 13.01 11.68
C ASN A 24 9.24 14.32 10.86
N ARG A 25 10.38 14.85 10.42
CA ARG A 25 10.44 16.06 9.60
C ARG A 25 9.73 15.88 8.27
N ALA A 26 9.88 14.70 7.67
CA ALA A 26 9.23 14.36 6.41
C ALA A 26 7.69 14.23 6.48
N VAL A 27 7.08 14.42 7.65
CA VAL A 27 5.61 14.32 7.81
C VAL A 27 5.07 15.45 8.68
N ASP A 28 5.81 16.55 8.81
CA ASP A 28 5.40 17.69 9.66
C ASP A 28 4.61 18.76 8.89
N GLY A 29 4.43 18.58 7.58
CA GLY A 29 3.65 19.48 6.72
C GLY A 29 4.43 20.71 6.27
N ARG A 30 5.74 20.79 6.53
CA ARG A 30 6.56 21.97 6.25
C ARG A 30 7.48 21.72 5.06
N LYS A 31 7.37 22.59 4.06
CA LYS A 31 8.14 22.51 2.80
C LYS A 31 8.64 23.87 2.30
N SER A 32 8.73 24.85 3.20
CA SER A 32 9.13 26.22 2.87
C SER A 32 10.65 26.40 2.78
N ASP A 33 11.40 25.57 3.49
CA ASP A 33 12.87 25.59 3.50
C ASP A 33 13.40 24.16 3.30
N LEU A 34 13.78 23.86 2.05
CA LEU A 34 14.25 22.54 1.62
C LEU A 34 15.75 22.35 1.85
N SER A 35 16.34 23.12 2.77
CA SER A 35 17.73 22.98 3.18
C SER A 35 17.89 22.14 4.44
N ALA A 36 19.10 21.58 4.61
CA ALA A 36 19.44 20.88 5.86
C ALA A 36 19.30 21.78 7.09
N HIS A 37 19.61 23.07 6.98
CA HIS A 37 19.53 24.00 8.11
C HIS A 37 18.11 24.51 8.37
N GLY A 38 17.20 24.37 7.38
CA GLY A 38 15.80 24.75 7.50
C GLY A 38 15.00 23.96 8.54
N GLY A 39 15.51 22.78 8.93
CA GLY A 39 14.89 21.93 9.95
C GLY A 39 13.53 21.35 9.51
N GLN A 40 13.33 21.20 8.19
CA GLN A 40 12.12 20.66 7.56
C GLN A 40 12.43 19.43 6.70
N CYS A 41 13.60 18.83 6.86
CA CYS A 41 13.98 17.62 6.12
C CYS A 41 14.54 16.55 7.05
N THR A 42 14.11 15.32 6.79
CA THR A 42 14.73 14.09 7.30
C THR A 42 16.03 13.87 6.55
N ILE A 43 17.13 13.66 7.27
CA ILE A 43 18.46 13.43 6.67
C ILE A 43 19.12 12.24 7.38
N SER A 44 19.48 11.21 6.61
CA SER A 44 20.25 10.06 7.08
C SER A 44 21.76 10.33 7.10
N ALA A 45 22.51 9.43 7.75
CA ALA A 45 23.96 9.41 7.74
C ALA A 45 24.54 9.22 6.33
N LEU A 46 25.81 9.60 6.18
CA LEU A 46 26.55 9.47 4.93
C LEU A 46 27.12 8.05 4.75
N ASP A 47 27.50 7.74 3.51
CA ASP A 47 28.26 6.55 3.12
C ASP A 47 27.61 5.21 3.52
N GLN A 48 26.27 5.19 3.64
CA GLN A 48 25.50 3.98 3.91
C GLN A 48 25.04 3.34 2.59
N PRO A 49 25.10 2.00 2.46
CA PRO A 49 24.70 1.32 1.23
C PRO A 49 23.17 1.28 1.05
N GLU A 50 22.41 1.46 2.13
CA GLU A 50 20.95 1.41 2.14
C GLU A 50 20.38 2.59 2.92
N ALA A 51 19.23 3.08 2.46
CA ALA A 51 18.45 4.09 3.15
C ALA A 51 16.99 3.68 3.12
N GLU A 52 16.41 3.51 4.30
CA GLU A 52 14.99 3.25 4.46
C GLU A 52 14.39 4.33 5.35
N TRP A 53 13.23 4.85 4.95
CA TRP A 53 12.39 5.70 5.77
C TRP A 53 10.96 5.16 5.73
N ARG A 54 10.26 5.19 6.85
CA ARG A 54 8.85 4.76 6.89
C ARG A 54 8.01 5.57 7.85
N VAL A 55 6.72 5.66 7.53
CA VAL A 55 5.69 6.27 8.38
C VAL A 55 4.61 5.24 8.73
N ASP A 56 4.18 5.21 10.00
CA ASP A 56 3.06 4.41 10.49
C ASP A 56 1.75 5.20 10.41
N LEU A 57 0.84 4.82 9.52
CA LEU A 57 -0.46 5.46 9.33
C LEU A 57 -1.45 5.20 10.50
N GLY A 58 -1.02 4.44 11.52
CA GLY A 58 -1.76 4.14 12.74
C GLY A 58 -2.77 3.00 12.59
N GLY A 59 -2.78 2.33 11.45
CA GLY A 59 -3.69 1.25 11.09
C GLY A 59 -3.74 1.06 9.58
N ILE A 60 -4.42 0.03 9.10
CA ILE A 60 -4.59 -0.18 7.66
C ILE A 60 -5.52 0.91 7.10
N ARG A 61 -5.01 1.70 6.16
CA ARG A 61 -5.71 2.81 5.51
C ARG A 61 -5.77 2.59 4.01
N SER A 62 -6.81 3.12 3.38
CA SER A 62 -6.89 3.21 1.93
C SER A 62 -6.01 4.35 1.45
N VAL A 63 -5.06 4.04 0.57
CA VAL A 63 -4.12 4.96 -0.07
C VAL A 63 -4.57 5.18 -1.50
N HIS A 64 -4.53 6.43 -1.97
CA HIS A 64 -4.80 6.79 -3.36
C HIS A 64 -3.51 7.19 -4.07
N HIS A 65 -2.77 8.13 -3.49
CA HIS A 65 -1.52 8.61 -4.06
C HIS A 65 -0.57 9.09 -2.96
N ILE A 66 0.69 9.20 -3.35
CA ILE A 66 1.81 9.56 -2.49
C ILE A 66 2.50 10.75 -3.15
N SER A 67 2.79 11.79 -2.38
CA SER A 67 3.68 12.87 -2.81
C SER A 67 5.00 12.82 -2.05
N ILE A 68 6.10 13.07 -2.74
CA ILE A 68 7.44 13.14 -2.14
C ILE A 68 8.11 14.44 -2.59
N GLN A 69 8.56 15.22 -1.61
CA GLN A 69 9.31 16.46 -1.75
C GLN A 69 10.74 16.23 -1.22
N TYR A 70 11.75 16.33 -2.08
CA TYR A 70 13.14 16.04 -1.72
C TYR A 70 13.94 17.30 -1.37
N ARG A 71 15.05 17.14 -0.65
CA ARG A 71 16.00 18.21 -0.31
C ARG A 71 16.60 18.85 -1.56
N THR A 72 16.72 20.18 -1.55
CA THR A 72 17.38 20.94 -2.62
C THR A 72 18.49 21.86 -2.11
N ASP A 73 18.55 22.11 -0.80
CA ASP A 73 19.31 23.21 -0.18
C ASP A 73 18.98 24.60 -0.73
N GLY A 74 17.79 24.78 -1.29
CA GLY A 74 17.39 26.05 -1.89
C GLY A 74 18.07 26.35 -3.22
N TYR A 75 18.87 25.41 -3.74
CA TYR A 75 19.46 25.52 -5.07
C TYR A 75 18.48 25.09 -6.17
N HIS A 76 18.74 25.55 -7.38
CA HIS A 76 17.99 25.14 -8.56
C HIS A 76 18.03 23.61 -8.73
N TRP A 77 16.91 23.02 -9.16
CA TRP A 77 16.77 21.57 -9.30
C TRP A 77 17.08 21.14 -10.74
N ASP A 78 18.36 20.86 -10.99
CA ASP A 78 18.87 20.40 -12.28
C ASP A 78 20.03 19.41 -12.11
N LYS A 79 20.63 18.96 -13.21
CA LYS A 79 21.74 17.99 -13.18
C LYS A 79 22.98 18.42 -12.40
N ILE A 80 23.18 19.70 -12.10
CA ILE A 80 24.32 20.20 -11.33
C ILE A 80 24.03 20.02 -9.84
N ASN A 81 22.76 20.06 -9.42
CA ASN A 81 22.35 19.75 -8.07
C ASN A 81 22.70 18.29 -7.73
N ASN A 82 23.55 18.07 -6.72
CA ASN A 82 24.03 16.74 -6.36
C ASN A 82 22.94 15.86 -5.74
N PHE A 83 21.91 16.46 -5.15
CA PHE A 83 20.79 15.72 -4.56
C PHE A 83 19.94 14.98 -5.61
N THR A 84 19.98 15.42 -6.87
CA THR A 84 19.32 14.68 -7.97
C THR A 84 19.84 13.25 -8.08
N GLY A 85 21.16 13.04 -8.01
CA GLY A 85 21.76 11.71 -8.10
C GLY A 85 21.51 10.84 -6.86
N ARG A 86 21.33 11.47 -5.69
CA ARG A 86 20.99 10.79 -4.43
C ARG A 86 19.54 10.33 -4.40
N PHE A 87 18.64 11.09 -5.03
CA PHE A 87 17.23 10.73 -5.10
C PHE A 87 16.95 9.59 -6.09
N LEU A 88 17.74 9.48 -7.17
CA LEU A 88 17.55 8.44 -8.20
C LEU A 88 17.52 7.02 -7.61
N GLY A 89 16.74 6.16 -8.26
CA GLY A 89 16.67 4.72 -7.99
C GLY A 89 15.83 4.33 -6.78
N PHE A 90 15.10 5.27 -6.18
CA PHE A 90 14.26 4.98 -5.03
C PHE A 90 13.07 4.07 -5.37
N SER A 91 12.57 3.40 -4.35
CA SER A 91 11.35 2.60 -4.36
C SER A 91 10.39 3.10 -3.30
N VAL A 92 9.09 2.91 -3.53
CA VAL A 92 8.05 3.18 -2.54
C VAL A 92 7.13 1.97 -2.41
N TYR A 93 6.88 1.56 -1.17
CA TYR A 93 6.04 0.42 -0.83
C TYR A 93 4.93 0.84 0.12
N ILE A 94 3.79 0.17 0.02
CA ILE A 94 2.74 0.18 1.05
C ILE A 94 2.68 -1.23 1.65
N SER A 95 2.89 -1.34 2.96
CA SER A 95 2.96 -2.63 3.67
C SER A 95 2.05 -2.66 4.89
N ASN A 96 1.63 -3.86 5.28
CA ASN A 96 0.96 -4.09 6.56
C ASN A 96 1.96 -4.34 7.71
N THR A 97 3.22 -4.60 7.38
CA THR A 97 4.33 -4.82 8.32
C THR A 97 5.38 -3.72 8.15
N THR A 98 6.38 -3.70 9.01
CA THR A 98 7.53 -2.79 8.89
C THR A 98 8.56 -3.26 7.85
N THR A 99 8.28 -4.35 7.13
CA THR A 99 9.17 -4.98 6.16
C THR A 99 8.69 -4.66 4.75
N LYS A 100 9.59 -4.21 3.88
CA LYS A 100 9.23 -3.81 2.50
C LYS A 100 8.89 -5.00 1.60
N GLU A 101 9.51 -6.15 1.85
CA GLU A 101 9.30 -7.39 1.08
C GLU A 101 7.88 -7.95 1.24
N ASP A 102 7.21 -7.66 2.36
CA ASP A 102 5.81 -8.02 2.59
C ASP A 102 4.82 -7.05 1.92
N GLY A 103 5.33 -5.94 1.39
CA GLY A 103 4.54 -4.82 0.89
C GLY A 103 4.22 -4.88 -0.60
N PHE A 104 3.24 -4.07 -0.99
CA PHE A 104 2.94 -3.77 -2.38
C PHE A 104 3.90 -2.68 -2.90
N LEU A 105 4.63 -2.97 -3.97
CA LEU A 105 5.49 -2.00 -4.64
C LEU A 105 4.64 -0.98 -5.42
N CYS A 106 4.52 0.24 -4.89
CA CYS A 106 3.82 1.34 -5.53
C CYS A 106 4.62 1.94 -6.69
N PHE A 107 5.94 2.05 -6.51
CA PHE A 107 6.80 2.73 -7.46
C PHE A 107 8.24 2.27 -7.35
N LYS A 108 8.90 2.14 -8.50
CA LYS A 108 10.34 1.97 -8.61
C LYS A 108 10.86 2.94 -9.66
N ASP A 109 11.75 3.83 -9.27
CA ASP A 109 12.50 4.62 -10.25
C ASP A 109 13.50 3.72 -10.98
N THR A 110 13.32 3.61 -12.29
CA THR A 110 14.25 2.94 -13.21
C THR A 110 14.58 3.80 -14.43
N SER A 111 13.97 4.98 -14.56
CA SER A 111 13.95 5.74 -15.81
C SER A 111 14.39 7.20 -15.65
N TYR A 112 14.36 7.75 -14.44
CA TYR A 112 14.81 9.11 -14.25
C TYR A 112 16.33 9.23 -14.41
N THR A 113 16.74 10.43 -14.81
CA THR A 113 18.13 10.88 -14.86
C THR A 113 18.27 12.12 -14.00
N ARG A 114 19.49 12.57 -13.74
CA ARG A 114 19.74 13.84 -13.01
C ARG A 114 19.07 15.06 -13.66
N ASN A 115 18.75 15.02 -14.95
CA ASN A 115 18.04 16.10 -15.65
C ASN A 115 16.51 15.99 -15.53
N THR A 116 15.97 14.79 -15.34
CA THR A 116 14.55 14.51 -15.54
C THR A 116 13.80 14.13 -14.27
N ILE A 117 14.50 13.73 -13.21
CA ILE A 117 13.87 13.51 -11.90
C ILE A 117 13.27 14.84 -11.42
N PRO A 118 11.96 14.94 -11.14
CA PRO A 118 11.41 16.15 -10.54
C PRO A 118 11.63 16.12 -9.03
N ASN A 119 11.74 17.29 -8.42
CA ASN A 119 11.96 17.41 -6.97
C ASN A 119 10.71 17.07 -6.14
N HIS A 120 9.54 17.33 -6.74
CA HIS A 120 8.24 16.96 -6.23
C HIS A 120 7.65 15.87 -7.12
N ILE A 121 7.51 14.65 -6.60
CA ILE A 121 6.99 13.49 -7.33
C ILE A 121 5.61 13.13 -6.78
N ASN A 122 4.65 12.93 -7.67
CA ASN A 122 3.33 12.37 -7.36
C ASN A 122 3.23 10.94 -7.91
N ILE A 123 2.97 9.98 -7.04
CA ILE A 123 2.88 8.55 -7.33
C ILE A 123 1.45 8.10 -7.06
N THR A 124 0.69 7.75 -8.11
CA THR A 124 -0.59 7.08 -7.92
C THR A 124 -0.36 5.66 -7.41
N CYS A 125 -0.93 5.33 -6.27
CA CYS A 125 -0.88 3.97 -5.70
C CYS A 125 -2.18 3.70 -4.95
N ILE A 126 -3.13 3.07 -5.65
CA ILE A 126 -4.44 2.73 -5.08
C ILE A 126 -4.33 1.36 -4.41
N THR A 127 -4.21 1.35 -3.09
CA THR A 127 -4.05 0.12 -2.31
C THR A 127 -4.42 0.34 -0.85
N HIS A 128 -4.26 -0.69 -0.01
CA HIS A 128 -4.42 -0.60 1.43
C HIS A 128 -3.13 -0.97 2.14
N GLY A 129 -2.78 -0.24 3.19
CA GLY A 129 -1.70 -0.65 4.07
C GLY A 129 -1.56 0.23 5.30
N ARG A 130 -0.66 -0.18 6.19
CA ARG A 130 -0.37 0.54 7.45
C ARG A 130 0.88 1.39 7.35
N TYR A 131 1.90 0.92 6.64
CA TYR A 131 3.19 1.59 6.53
C TYR A 131 3.40 2.03 5.10
N LEU A 132 3.83 3.27 4.92
CA LEU A 132 4.53 3.67 3.71
C LEU A 132 6.03 3.55 3.96
N ILE A 133 6.74 2.88 3.06
CA ILE A 133 8.17 2.66 3.14
C ILE A 133 8.83 3.25 1.89
N TYR A 134 9.64 4.28 2.07
CA TYR A 134 10.60 4.76 1.09
C TYR A 134 11.91 3.99 1.26
N TYR A 135 12.49 3.54 0.15
CA TYR A 135 13.72 2.76 0.18
C TYR A 135 14.64 3.13 -0.98
N ASN A 136 15.92 3.28 -0.69
CA ASN A 136 16.96 3.49 -1.70
C ASN A 136 18.16 2.59 -1.40
N ASN A 137 18.83 2.10 -2.44
CA ASN A 137 19.84 1.06 -2.35
C ASN A 137 21.02 1.34 -3.29
N ARG A 138 22.24 1.18 -2.76
CA ARG A 138 23.56 1.20 -3.41
C ARG A 138 24.44 0.03 -2.93
N THR A 139 23.94 -1.21 -2.93
CA THR A 139 24.68 -2.40 -2.47
C THR A 139 25.45 -3.10 -3.59
N THR A 140 24.99 -2.97 -4.85
CA THR A 140 25.48 -3.79 -5.96
C THR A 140 25.98 -2.93 -7.12
N PRO A 141 27.29 -2.62 -7.19
CA PRO A 141 27.88 -1.92 -8.33
C PRO A 141 28.04 -2.82 -9.57
N PRO A 142 28.11 -2.27 -10.79
CA PRO A 142 28.06 -0.84 -11.13
C PRO A 142 26.64 -0.28 -11.06
N TYR A 143 26.50 0.96 -10.57
CA TYR A 143 25.21 1.65 -10.52
C TYR A 143 24.84 2.26 -11.87
N PRO A 144 23.53 2.44 -12.16
CA PRO A 144 23.10 3.18 -13.35
C PRO A 144 23.68 4.59 -13.40
N ALA A 145 23.84 5.12 -14.62
CA ALA A 145 24.47 6.41 -14.84
C ALA A 145 23.76 7.55 -14.08
N GLY A 146 24.55 8.36 -13.36
CA GLY A 146 24.07 9.52 -12.61
C GLY A 146 23.61 9.23 -11.18
N TYR A 147 23.52 7.96 -10.77
CA TYR A 147 23.22 7.59 -9.39
C TYR A 147 24.39 8.00 -8.49
N SER A 148 24.08 8.36 -7.25
CA SER A 148 25.08 8.53 -6.19
C SER A 148 25.94 7.27 -6.04
N THR A 149 27.25 7.44 -5.98
CA THR A 149 28.23 6.34 -5.84
C THR A 149 28.76 6.19 -4.42
N ASP A 150 28.57 7.22 -3.60
CA ASP A 150 28.99 7.33 -2.20
C ASP A 150 28.01 6.62 -1.25
N GLY A 151 26.71 6.57 -1.57
CA GLY A 151 25.74 5.86 -0.74
C GLY A 151 24.29 6.10 -1.14
N ALA A 152 23.38 5.47 -0.41
CA ALA A 152 21.95 5.68 -0.43
C ALA A 152 21.53 6.67 0.66
N TYR A 153 20.49 7.47 0.40
CA TYR A 153 20.13 8.60 1.26
C TYR A 153 18.63 8.74 1.49
N ASN A 154 18.27 9.00 2.75
CA ASN A 154 17.01 9.64 3.10
C ASN A 154 17.28 11.15 3.19
N GLU A 155 16.83 11.94 2.21
CA GLU A 155 16.87 13.42 2.26
C GLU A 155 15.48 13.96 1.92
N LEU A 156 14.48 13.45 2.66
CA LEU A 156 13.06 13.67 2.44
C LEU A 156 12.60 14.91 3.21
N CYS A 157 12.10 15.93 2.52
CA CYS A 157 11.56 17.13 3.16
C CYS A 157 10.08 17.00 3.49
N GLU A 158 9.28 16.40 2.62
CA GLU A 158 7.88 16.08 2.94
C GLU A 158 7.44 14.83 2.17
N VAL A 159 6.71 13.94 2.83
CA VAL A 159 6.08 12.75 2.27
C VAL A 159 4.62 12.77 2.68
N GLU A 160 3.76 13.05 1.72
CA GLU A 160 2.31 13.10 1.92
C GLU A 160 1.70 11.78 1.44
N VAL A 161 0.83 11.19 2.26
CA VAL A 161 0.04 10.02 1.86
C VAL A 161 -1.40 10.45 1.77
N TRP A 162 -1.95 10.50 0.58
CA TRP A 162 -3.32 10.95 0.34
C TRP A 162 -4.26 9.75 0.29
N GLY A 163 -5.25 9.77 1.17
CA GLY A 163 -6.17 8.65 1.35
C GLY A 163 -7.35 8.96 2.27
N CYS A 164 -7.93 7.92 2.84
CA CYS A 164 -9.01 8.02 3.83
C CYS A 164 -8.47 7.68 5.23
N SER A 165 -8.63 8.60 6.19
CA SER A 165 -8.24 8.38 7.58
C SER A 165 -9.09 7.32 8.27
N LYS A 166 -10.37 7.24 7.89
CA LYS A 166 -11.30 6.20 8.35
C LYS A 166 -11.29 5.03 7.37
N PRO A 167 -11.13 3.79 7.86
CA PRO A 167 -11.17 2.60 7.01
C PRO A 167 -12.61 2.32 6.57
N GLY A 168 -12.77 1.64 5.44
CA GLY A 168 -14.08 1.23 4.93
C GLY A 168 -14.92 2.35 4.32
N TYR A 169 -14.26 3.42 3.86
CA TYR A 169 -14.90 4.50 3.11
C TYR A 169 -14.14 4.77 1.81
N TYR A 170 -14.89 5.20 0.79
CA TYR A 170 -14.37 5.53 -0.53
C TYR A 170 -14.96 6.84 -1.07
N GLY A 171 -14.48 7.25 -2.25
CA GLY A 171 -14.81 8.48 -2.94
C GLY A 171 -13.92 9.65 -2.54
N MET A 172 -14.00 10.72 -3.32
CA MET A 172 -13.14 11.91 -3.17
C MET A 172 -13.15 12.50 -1.75
N HIS A 173 -14.27 12.39 -1.03
CA HIS A 173 -14.43 12.89 0.34
C HIS A 173 -14.42 11.80 1.42
N CYS A 174 -14.16 10.53 1.07
CA CYS A 174 -14.23 9.41 2.02
C CYS A 174 -15.60 9.32 2.73
N SER A 175 -16.67 9.58 1.99
CA SER A 175 -18.03 9.70 2.54
C SER A 175 -18.92 8.51 2.22
N TYR A 176 -18.53 7.68 1.26
CA TYR A 176 -19.32 6.51 0.88
C TYR A 176 -18.78 5.28 1.60
N PRO A 177 -19.58 4.59 2.42
CA PRO A 177 -19.12 3.37 3.07
C PRO A 177 -18.95 2.24 2.05
N CYS A 178 -17.90 1.44 2.21
CA CYS A 178 -17.79 0.16 1.51
C CYS A 178 -18.99 -0.73 1.85
N HIS A 179 -19.40 -1.58 0.92
CA HIS A 179 -20.51 -2.50 1.18
C HIS A 179 -20.18 -3.46 2.33
N GLN A 180 -21.18 -3.81 3.15
CA GLN A 180 -20.97 -4.66 4.33
C GLN A 180 -20.46 -6.08 3.98
N ASN A 181 -20.79 -6.56 2.78
CA ASN A 181 -20.35 -7.86 2.27
C ASN A 181 -18.98 -7.80 1.58
N CYS A 182 -18.33 -6.63 1.51
CA CYS A 182 -16.92 -6.60 1.14
C CYS A 182 -16.11 -7.26 2.26
N GLN A 183 -15.15 -8.09 1.89
CA GLN A 183 -14.20 -8.69 2.84
C GLN A 183 -13.47 -7.59 3.62
N GLU A 184 -13.43 -7.75 4.95
CA GLU A 184 -12.86 -6.78 5.89
C GLU A 184 -13.45 -5.35 5.76
N SER A 185 -14.64 -5.22 5.15
CA SER A 185 -15.25 -3.94 4.77
C SER A 185 -14.30 -3.05 3.95
N ARG A 186 -13.44 -3.64 3.12
CA ARG A 186 -12.47 -2.92 2.28
C ARG A 186 -12.91 -2.88 0.83
N CYS A 187 -12.78 -1.71 0.24
CA CYS A 187 -13.08 -1.46 -1.16
C CYS A 187 -12.11 -0.45 -1.76
N ASN A 188 -12.03 -0.43 -3.08
CA ASN A 188 -11.26 0.52 -3.85
C ASN A 188 -11.71 1.95 -3.48
N ILE A 189 -10.74 2.79 -3.13
CA ILE A 189 -10.97 4.16 -2.65
C ILE A 189 -11.60 5.08 -3.71
N VAL A 190 -11.53 4.72 -4.99
CA VAL A 190 -12.06 5.51 -6.10
C VAL A 190 -13.50 5.11 -6.42
N ASP A 191 -13.73 3.84 -6.74
CA ASP A 191 -15.01 3.36 -7.31
C ASP A 191 -15.85 2.50 -6.36
N GLY A 192 -15.32 2.12 -5.20
CA GLY A 192 -16.03 1.30 -4.22
C GLY A 192 -16.07 -0.20 -4.54
N THR A 193 -15.31 -0.67 -5.53
CA THR A 193 -15.19 -2.10 -5.85
C THR A 193 -14.55 -2.84 -4.69
N CYS A 194 -15.19 -3.89 -4.16
CA CYS A 194 -14.65 -4.69 -3.07
C CYS A 194 -13.39 -5.45 -3.52
N LEU A 195 -12.43 -5.64 -2.61
CA LEU A 195 -11.25 -6.48 -2.88
C LEU A 195 -11.58 -7.98 -2.95
N GLY A 196 -12.69 -8.36 -2.32
CA GLY A 196 -13.27 -9.69 -2.30
C GLY A 196 -14.61 -9.63 -1.57
N CYS A 197 -15.46 -10.61 -1.79
CA CYS A 197 -16.73 -10.74 -1.07
C CYS A 197 -16.60 -11.73 0.08
N VAL A 198 -17.38 -11.52 1.13
CA VAL A 198 -17.63 -12.59 2.12
C VAL A 198 -18.37 -13.76 1.45
N ASP A 199 -18.30 -14.93 2.07
CA ASP A 199 -18.95 -16.15 1.56
C ASP A 199 -20.42 -15.91 1.25
N GLY A 200 -20.91 -16.48 0.15
CA GLY A 200 -22.31 -16.34 -0.26
C GLY A 200 -22.64 -15.09 -1.09
N TYR A 201 -21.67 -14.23 -1.37
CA TYR A 201 -21.84 -13.03 -2.18
C TYR A 201 -20.80 -12.90 -3.31
N THR A 202 -21.16 -12.16 -4.35
CA THR A 202 -20.33 -11.91 -5.52
C THR A 202 -20.64 -10.55 -6.17
N GLY A 203 -19.96 -10.28 -7.28
CA GLY A 203 -20.03 -9.04 -8.03
C GLY A 203 -19.07 -7.97 -7.49
N PRO A 204 -18.87 -6.88 -8.25
CA PRO A 204 -17.84 -5.88 -7.95
C PRO A 204 -18.06 -5.17 -6.61
N THR A 205 -19.29 -5.08 -6.12
CA THR A 205 -19.61 -4.44 -4.84
C THR A 205 -20.21 -5.39 -3.81
N CYS A 206 -20.14 -6.71 -4.06
CA CYS A 206 -20.67 -7.76 -3.18
C CYS A 206 -22.15 -7.59 -2.80
N LYS A 207 -22.95 -7.03 -3.72
CA LYS A 207 -24.39 -6.83 -3.55
C LYS A 207 -25.20 -8.04 -4.02
N GLU A 208 -24.60 -8.87 -4.86
CA GLU A 208 -25.26 -10.03 -5.45
C GLU A 208 -25.01 -11.23 -4.56
N ALA A 209 -26.06 -11.98 -4.23
CA ALA A 209 -25.91 -13.28 -3.59
C ALA A 209 -25.36 -14.29 -4.61
N CYS A 210 -24.78 -15.39 -4.15
CA CYS A 210 -24.36 -16.44 -5.06
C CYS A 210 -25.51 -16.94 -5.92
N PRO A 211 -25.26 -17.15 -7.23
CA PRO A 211 -26.24 -17.80 -8.08
C PRO A 211 -26.50 -19.22 -7.57
N SER A 212 -27.74 -19.70 -7.75
CA SER A 212 -28.12 -21.06 -7.35
C SER A 212 -27.14 -22.09 -7.93
N GLY A 213 -26.68 -23.01 -7.09
CA GLY A 213 -25.67 -23.98 -7.46
C GLY A 213 -24.24 -23.60 -7.10
N TYR A 214 -24.00 -22.39 -6.57
CA TYR A 214 -22.68 -21.93 -6.17
C TYR A 214 -22.64 -21.44 -4.72
N TYR A 215 -21.49 -21.57 -4.06
CA TYR A 215 -21.30 -21.18 -2.67
C TYR A 215 -19.86 -20.72 -2.35
N GLY A 216 -19.69 -20.18 -1.14
CA GLY A 216 -18.42 -19.79 -0.55
C GLY A 216 -17.84 -18.49 -1.13
N TYR A 217 -16.53 -18.30 -0.95
CA TYR A 217 -15.83 -17.07 -1.31
C TYR A 217 -15.98 -16.74 -2.79
N ASN A 218 -16.51 -15.55 -3.09
CA ASN A 218 -16.85 -15.09 -4.44
C ASN A 218 -17.63 -16.12 -5.27
N CYS A 219 -18.36 -17.04 -4.62
CA CYS A 219 -19.12 -18.11 -5.25
C CYS A 219 -18.26 -19.04 -6.13
N HIS A 220 -17.02 -19.30 -5.71
CA HIS A 220 -16.06 -20.10 -6.48
C HIS A 220 -16.32 -21.61 -6.44
N TYR A 221 -17.15 -22.09 -5.50
CA TYR A 221 -17.44 -23.51 -5.33
C TYR A 221 -18.83 -23.88 -5.86
N GLU A 222 -18.97 -25.09 -6.39
CA GLU A 222 -20.23 -25.64 -6.88
C GLU A 222 -20.90 -26.54 -5.83
N CYS A 223 -22.21 -26.40 -5.64
CA CYS A 223 -22.99 -27.30 -4.80
C CYS A 223 -22.96 -28.73 -5.36
N SER A 224 -22.84 -29.71 -4.47
CA SER A 224 -22.83 -31.12 -4.87
C SER A 224 -24.12 -31.53 -5.59
N VAL A 225 -23.99 -32.26 -6.70
CA VAL A 225 -25.12 -32.94 -7.36
C VAL A 225 -25.73 -34.05 -6.50
N HIS A 226 -25.06 -34.42 -5.40
CA HIS A 226 -25.49 -35.44 -4.44
C HIS A 226 -26.20 -34.88 -3.22
N CYS A 227 -26.48 -33.57 -3.21
CA CYS A 227 -27.48 -32.99 -2.32
C CYS A 227 -28.85 -33.66 -2.50
N LYS A 228 -29.68 -33.62 -1.46
CA LYS A 228 -31.05 -34.17 -1.49
C LYS A 228 -31.84 -33.60 -2.68
N VAL A 229 -31.70 -32.29 -2.90
CA VAL A 229 -32.05 -31.63 -4.17
C VAL A 229 -30.74 -31.33 -4.91
N PRO A 230 -30.46 -31.96 -6.08
CA PRO A 230 -29.18 -31.81 -6.77
C PRO A 230 -28.78 -30.36 -7.00
N GLY A 231 -27.55 -30.00 -6.60
CA GLY A 231 -27.02 -28.64 -6.79
C GLY A 231 -27.68 -27.57 -5.91
N GLN A 232 -28.49 -27.93 -4.90
CA GLN A 232 -29.01 -26.97 -3.93
C GLN A 232 -28.31 -27.12 -2.58
N CYS A 233 -27.56 -26.08 -2.23
CA CYS A 233 -26.86 -25.98 -0.97
C CYS A 233 -26.90 -24.55 -0.44
N ASP A 234 -26.63 -24.41 0.86
CA ASP A 234 -26.45 -23.11 1.50
C ASP A 234 -25.29 -22.36 0.83
N ARG A 235 -25.55 -21.10 0.46
CA ARG A 235 -24.62 -20.28 -0.32
C ARG A 235 -23.33 -19.92 0.42
N GLU A 236 -23.33 -19.97 1.75
CA GLU A 236 -22.17 -19.60 2.56
C GLU A 236 -21.32 -20.85 2.83
N SER A 237 -21.93 -21.89 3.39
CA SER A 237 -21.25 -23.09 3.88
C SER A 237 -21.12 -24.22 2.86
N GLY A 238 -21.93 -24.23 1.81
CA GLY A 238 -22.04 -25.35 0.87
C GLY A 238 -22.82 -26.55 1.41
N GLN A 239 -23.44 -26.43 2.59
CA GLN A 239 -24.21 -27.51 3.19
C GLN A 239 -25.47 -27.79 2.36
N CYS A 240 -25.69 -29.03 1.95
CA CYS A 240 -26.87 -29.41 1.19
C CYS A 240 -28.16 -29.26 2.00
N GLU A 241 -29.14 -28.56 1.44
CA GLU A 241 -30.46 -28.42 2.05
C GLU A 241 -31.17 -29.79 2.09
N GLY A 242 -31.66 -30.18 3.27
CA GLY A 242 -32.29 -31.49 3.46
C GLY A 242 -31.31 -32.69 3.49
N GLY A 243 -30.00 -32.44 3.49
CA GLY A 243 -28.95 -33.46 3.63
C GLY A 243 -28.53 -34.10 2.31
N CYS A 244 -27.92 -35.28 2.40
CA CYS A 244 -27.34 -35.98 1.25
C CYS A 244 -28.22 -37.10 0.70
N GLN A 245 -28.04 -37.41 -0.59
CA GLN A 245 -28.46 -38.68 -1.19
C GLN A 245 -27.81 -39.86 -0.46
N SER A 246 -28.42 -41.04 -0.59
CA SER A 246 -27.94 -42.25 0.08
C SER A 246 -26.50 -42.58 -0.37
N GLY A 247 -25.62 -42.91 0.57
CA GLY A 247 -24.21 -43.21 0.29
C GLY A 247 -23.27 -42.00 0.33
N TRP A 248 -23.74 -40.77 0.53
CA TRP A 248 -22.89 -39.56 0.56
C TRP A 248 -22.73 -38.98 1.98
N LYS A 249 -21.55 -38.39 2.25
CA LYS A 249 -21.14 -37.81 3.53
C LYS A 249 -21.66 -36.38 3.70
N ILE A 250 -22.31 -36.12 4.83
CA ILE A 250 -22.70 -34.76 5.26
C ILE A 250 -21.45 -33.92 5.62
N PRO A 251 -21.53 -32.57 5.56
CA PRO A 251 -22.70 -31.77 5.16
C PRO A 251 -22.80 -31.44 3.67
N ASN A 252 -21.68 -31.47 2.92
CA ASN A 252 -21.62 -30.95 1.55
C ASN A 252 -21.82 -32.04 0.47
N CYS A 253 -21.87 -33.32 0.87
CA CYS A 253 -22.14 -34.45 -0.03
C CYS A 253 -21.09 -34.63 -1.14
N ASP A 254 -19.83 -34.26 -0.88
CA ASP A 254 -18.73 -34.38 -1.84
C ASP A 254 -17.99 -35.74 -1.78
N GLY A 255 -18.19 -36.51 -0.71
CA GLY A 255 -17.51 -37.79 -0.50
C GLY A 255 -18.46 -38.95 -0.19
N CYS A 256 -18.07 -40.17 -0.57
CA CYS A 256 -18.83 -41.38 -0.27
C CYS A 256 -18.68 -41.82 1.20
N LYS A 257 -19.75 -42.37 1.77
CA LYS A 257 -19.73 -43.12 3.04
C LYS A 257 -19.01 -44.45 2.81
N HIS A 258 -18.06 -44.79 3.68
CA HIS A 258 -17.41 -46.11 3.69
C HIS A 258 -18.29 -47.13 4.40
#